data_AF-A0A0C3ID86-F1
#
_entry.id   AF-A0A0C3ID86-F1
#
_cell.length_a   1.000
_cell.length_b   1.000
_cell.length_c   1.000
_cell.angle_alpha   90.00
_cell.angle_beta   90.00
_cell.angle_gamma   90.00
#
_symmetry.space_group_name_H-M   'P 1'
#
loop_
_entity.id
_entity.type
_entity.pdbx_description
1 polymer ?
#
loop_
_entity_poly.entity_id
_entity_poly.type
_entity_poly.pdbx_seq_one_letter_code
_entity_poly.pdbx_strand_id
1 'polypeptide(L)'
;MYFLHGALPWQGLKAATKKQKYDCIMEQEMSTPTDLLCRGFPNKFGIFLNYTQALWFDDKPDYSYLRKLFCDLFVHKGFQYDYVFDWSIQRGAPEDASTGTSQKASTGRRKVD
;
A
#
# COMPACT_ATOMS: atom_id res chain seq x y z
N MET A 1 7.62 3.13 3.33
CA MET A 1 8.14 4.27 2.54
C MET A 1 8.40 3.91 1.09
N TYR A 2 8.95 2.72 0.80
CA TYR A 2 9.17 2.25 -0.58
C TYR A 2 7.97 2.43 -1.52
N PHE A 3 6.77 1.93 -1.17
CA PHE A 3 5.59 2.07 -2.04
C PHE A 3 5.16 3.51 -2.33
N LEU A 4 5.45 4.45 -1.41
CA LEU A 4 5.10 5.85 -1.57
C LEU A 4 6.08 6.59 -2.49
N HIS A 5 7.36 6.25 -2.42
CA HIS A 5 8.43 6.87 -3.21
C HIS A 5 8.73 6.12 -4.51
N GLY A 6 8.31 4.86 -4.64
CA GLY A 6 8.71 3.95 -5.72
C GLY A 6 10.14 3.39 -5.58
N ALA A 7 11.02 4.09 -4.86
CA ALA A 7 12.36 3.66 -4.50
C ALA A 7 12.76 4.20 -3.11
N LEU A 8 13.82 3.64 -2.52
CA LEU A 8 14.45 4.10 -1.29
C LEU A 8 15.82 4.70 -1.59
N PRO A 9 16.29 5.67 -0.78
CA PRO A 9 17.57 6.36 -1.02
C PRO A 9 18.79 5.44 -1.11
N TRP A 10 18.75 4.29 -0.44
CA TRP A 10 19.83 3.29 -0.40
C TRP A 10 19.69 2.19 -1.46
N GLN A 11 18.72 2.27 -2.36
CA GLN A 11 18.61 1.32 -3.48
C GLN A 11 19.58 1.69 -4.61
N GLY A 12 20.08 0.66 -5.30
CA GLY A 12 20.95 0.85 -6.48
C GLY A 12 22.42 1.19 -6.16
N LEU A 13 22.84 1.16 -4.89
CA LEU A 13 24.23 1.35 -4.49
C LEU A 13 25.14 0.29 -5.13
N LYS A 14 26.18 0.75 -5.81
CA LYS A 14 27.19 -0.11 -6.45
C LYS A 14 28.34 -0.35 -5.47
N ALA A 15 28.73 -1.60 -5.29
CA ALA A 15 29.88 -1.99 -4.48
C ALA A 15 30.58 -3.19 -5.10
N ALA A 16 31.90 -3.31 -4.88
CA ALA A 16 32.70 -4.40 -5.44
C ALA A 16 32.44 -5.75 -4.77
N THR A 17 32.07 -5.74 -3.48
CA THR A 17 31.77 -6.95 -2.71
C THR A 17 30.41 -6.85 -2.02
N LYS A 18 29.82 -8.00 -1.68
CA LYS A 18 28.55 -8.06 -0.93
C LYS A 18 28.67 -7.34 0.43
N LYS A 19 29.78 -7.53 1.14
CA LYS A 19 30.02 -6.89 2.44
C LYS A 19 29.98 -5.36 2.32
N GLN A 20 30.77 -4.80 1.41
CA GLN A 20 30.78 -3.35 1.14
C GLN A 20 29.39 -2.84 0.74
N LYS A 21 28.61 -3.62 0.00
CA LYS A 21 27.23 -3.24 -0.35
C LYS A 21 26.36 -3.06 0.90
N TYR A 22 26.41 -4.00 1.84
CA TYR A 22 25.64 -3.90 3.09
C TYR A 22 26.14 -2.77 3.98
N ASP A 23 27.46 -2.57 4.05
CA ASP A 23 28.06 -1.46 4.82
C ASP A 23 27.57 -0.11 4.28
N CYS A 24 27.56 0.10 2.96
CA CYS A 24 27.03 1.32 2.34
C CYS A 24 25.52 1.48 2.52
N ILE A 25 24.73 0.39 2.46
CA ILE A 25 23.29 0.45 2.71
C ILE A 25 23.03 0.89 4.15
N MET A 26 23.72 0.27 5.12
CA MET A 26 23.59 0.60 6.53
C MET A 26 23.96 2.07 6.80
N GLU A 27 25.05 2.56 6.23
CA GLU A 27 25.46 3.97 6.36
C GLU A 27 24.41 4.92 5.79
N GLN A 28 23.83 4.59 4.64
CA GLN A 28 22.78 5.38 4.00
C GLN A 28 21.46 5.33 4.78
N GLU A 29 21.09 4.18 5.35
CA GLU A 29 19.93 4.03 6.23
C GLU A 29 20.09 4.86 7.50
N MET A 30 21.26 4.82 8.14
CA MET A 30 21.55 5.58 9.37
C MET A 30 21.62 7.09 9.13
N SER A 31 22.14 7.53 7.97
CA SER A 31 22.26 8.95 7.63
C SER A 31 20.96 9.59 7.13
N THR A 32 19.94 8.79 6.79
CA THR A 32 18.65 9.28 6.32
C THR A 32 17.67 9.40 7.51
N PRO A 33 17.45 10.59 8.08
CA PRO A 33 16.53 10.73 9.22
C PRO A 33 15.09 10.44 8.78
N THR A 34 14.30 9.86 9.69
CA THR A 34 12.90 9.51 9.46
C THR A 34 12.08 10.70 8.92
N ASP A 35 12.33 11.91 9.43
CA ASP A 35 11.65 13.13 8.97
C ASP A 35 11.93 13.45 7.50
N LEU A 36 13.16 13.24 7.04
CA LEU A 36 13.53 13.44 5.64
C LEU A 36 12.89 12.37 4.76
N LEU A 37 12.92 11.11 5.19
CA LEU A 37 12.32 10.00 4.45
C LEU A 37 10.80 10.14 4.31
N CYS A 38 10.14 10.69 5.33
CA CYS A 38 8.69 10.86 5.36
C CYS A 38 8.21 12.21 4.82
N ARG A 39 9.12 13.09 4.40
CA ARG A 39 8.78 14.46 3.95
C ARG A 39 7.78 14.42 2.79
N GLY A 40 6.71 15.20 2.91
CA GLY A 40 5.65 15.27 1.91
C GLY A 40 4.54 14.22 2.07
N PHE A 41 4.68 13.28 3.02
CA PHE A 41 3.66 12.28 3.34
C PHE A 41 2.99 12.55 4.70
N PRO A 42 1.83 11.92 4.98
CA PRO A 42 1.18 12.04 6.28
C PRO A 42 2.10 11.68 7.44
N ASN A 43 2.07 12.49 8.51
CA ASN A 43 2.94 12.33 9.68
C ASN A 43 2.87 10.95 10.36
N LYS A 44 1.74 10.23 10.19
CA LYS A 44 1.52 8.88 10.72
C LYS A 44 2.62 7.90 10.30
N PHE A 45 3.19 8.06 9.11
CA PHE A 45 4.30 7.22 8.67
C PHE A 45 5.60 7.50 9.45
N GLY A 46 5.90 8.76 9.75
CA GLY A 46 7.07 9.12 10.58
C GLY A 46 6.89 8.63 12.01
N ILE A 47 5.69 8.78 12.58
CA ILE A 47 5.33 8.26 13.91
C ILE A 47 5.51 6.73 13.94
N PHE A 48 5.04 6.02 12.92
CA PHE A 48 5.19 4.57 12.81
C PHE A 48 6.67 4.15 12.77
N LEU A 49 7.48 4.78 11.92
CA LEU A 49 8.90 4.44 11.79
C LEU A 49 9.68 4.72 13.08
N ASN A 50 9.49 5.88 13.69
CA ASN A 50 10.13 6.23 14.95
C ASN A 50 9.71 5.27 16.07
N TYR A 51 8.44 4.87 16.13
CA TYR A 51 7.99 3.85 17.08
C TYR A 51 8.74 2.53 16.87
N THR A 52 8.81 2.04 15.63
CA THR A 52 9.47 0.76 15.34
C THR A 52 10.98 0.78 15.57
N GLN A 53 11.63 1.94 15.41
CA GLN A 53 13.06 2.11 15.67
C GLN A 53 13.38 2.22 17.17
N ALA A 54 12.42 2.67 17.98
CA ALA A 54 12.59 2.88 19.41
C ALA A 54 12.28 1.64 20.27
N LEU A 55 11.76 0.56 19.66
CA LEU A 55 11.47 -0.69 20.36
C LEU A 55 12.75 -1.36 20.87
N TRP A 56 12.74 -1.81 22.12
CA TRP A 56 13.78 -2.69 22.63
C TRP A 56 13.68 -4.09 22.01
N PHE A 57 14.75 -4.87 22.11
CA PHE A 57 14.83 -6.22 21.57
C PHE A 57 13.69 -7.14 22.06
N ASP A 58 13.38 -7.07 23.36
CA ASP A 58 12.34 -7.88 24.01
C ASP A 58 10.98 -7.17 24.11
N ASP A 59 10.86 -5.95 23.58
CA ASP A 59 9.61 -5.20 23.66
C ASP A 59 8.55 -5.84 22.75
N LYS A 60 7.34 -5.99 23.30
CA LYS A 60 6.17 -6.40 22.53
C LYS A 60 5.58 -5.18 21.82
N PRO A 61 5.53 -5.14 20.47
CA PRO A 61 4.93 -4.03 19.75
C PRO A 61 3.43 -3.92 20.03
N ASP A 62 2.93 -2.69 20.20
CA ASP A 62 1.50 -2.39 20.26
C ASP A 62 0.92 -2.34 18.84
N TYR A 63 0.60 -3.51 18.32
CA TYR A 63 -0.01 -3.65 16.99
C TYR A 63 -1.37 -2.95 16.87
N SER A 64 -2.11 -2.80 17.97
CA SER A 64 -3.41 -2.13 17.97
C SER A 64 -3.23 -0.63 17.72
N TYR A 65 -2.27 -0.01 18.41
CA TYR A 65 -1.87 1.38 18.18
C TYR A 65 -1.37 1.60 16.74
N LEU A 66 -0.46 0.75 16.25
CA LEU A 66 0.11 0.89 14.91
C LEU A 66 -0.96 0.77 13.81
N ARG A 67 -1.90 -0.16 13.95
CA ARG A 67 -3.04 -0.26 13.01
C ARG A 67 -3.92 0.97 13.09
N LYS A 68 -4.24 1.44 14.30
CA LYS A 68 -5.09 2.61 14.50
C LYS A 68 -4.51 3.87 13.85
N LEU A 69 -3.18 4.08 13.88
CA LEU A 69 -2.54 5.21 13.20
C LEU A 69 -2.93 5.32 11.73
N PHE A 70 -2.93 4.19 11.01
CA PHE A 70 -3.27 4.15 9.59
C PHE A 70 -4.78 4.09 9.35
N CYS A 71 -5.55 3.40 10.20
CA CYS A 71 -7.02 3.43 10.11
C CYS A 71 -7.57 4.85 10.28
N ASP A 72 -7.10 5.59 11.28
CA ASP A 72 -7.52 6.98 11.52
C ASP A 72 -7.16 7.85 10.32
N LEU A 73 -5.98 7.66 9.73
CA LEU A 73 -5.57 8.36 8.52
C LEU A 73 -6.46 8.03 7.32
N PHE A 74 -6.79 6.76 7.15
CA PHE A 74 -7.61 6.25 6.07
C PHE A 74 -9.03 6.85 6.11
N VAL A 75 -9.65 6.84 7.30
CA VAL A 75 -10.96 7.46 7.54
C VAL A 75 -10.89 8.98 7.35
N HIS A 76 -9.85 9.64 7.86
CA HIS A 76 -9.69 11.09 7.70
C HIS A 76 -9.51 11.51 6.23
N LYS A 77 -8.95 10.63 5.38
CA LYS A 77 -8.87 10.84 3.93
C LYS A 77 -10.16 10.50 3.19
N GLY A 78 -11.19 10.02 3.88
CA GLY A 78 -12.50 9.70 3.31
C GLY A 78 -12.54 8.39 2.52
N PHE A 79 -11.54 7.51 2.68
CA PHE A 79 -11.53 6.23 2.00
C PHE A 79 -12.51 5.23 2.63
N GLN A 80 -13.05 4.34 1.81
CA GLN A 80 -13.93 3.26 2.25
C GLN A 80 -13.20 1.94 2.23
N TYR A 81 -13.54 1.07 3.18
CA TYR A 81 -12.94 -0.25 3.29
C TYR A 81 -13.70 -1.25 2.41
N ASP A 82 -13.59 -1.08 1.10
CA ASP A 82 -14.29 -1.82 0.05
C ASP A 82 -13.45 -2.96 -0.57
N TYR A 83 -12.20 -3.12 -0.10
CA TYR A 83 -11.21 -4.08 -0.63
C TYR A 83 -10.86 -3.86 -2.12
N VAL A 84 -11.07 -2.65 -2.65
CA VAL A 84 -10.65 -2.25 -3.98
C VAL A 84 -9.24 -1.67 -3.91
N PHE A 85 -8.28 -2.37 -4.53
CA PHE A 85 -6.89 -1.94 -4.60
C PHE A 85 -6.52 -1.52 -6.03
N ASP A 86 -5.36 -0.90 -6.20
CA ASP A 86 -4.87 -0.45 -7.52
C ASP A 86 -4.81 -1.57 -8.56
N TRP A 87 -4.59 -2.82 -8.13
CA TRP A 87 -4.60 -4.01 -8.99
C TRP A 87 -5.98 -4.66 -9.15
N SER A 88 -6.97 -4.31 -8.32
CA SER A 88 -8.33 -4.84 -8.41
C SER A 88 -9.10 -4.23 -9.59
N ILE A 89 -8.70 -3.04 -10.03
CA ILE A 89 -9.29 -2.37 -11.19
C ILE A 89 -8.63 -2.94 -12.45
N GLN A 90 -9.33 -3.84 -13.15
CA GLN A 90 -8.95 -4.19 -14.51
C GLN A 90 -9.05 -2.94 -15.38
N ARG A 91 -7.90 -2.43 -15.83
CA ARG A 91 -7.87 -1.37 -16.85
C ARG A 91 -8.25 -2.00 -18.19
N GLY A 92 -9.55 -2.03 -18.50
CA GLY A 92 -10.14 -2.41 -19.80
C GLY A 92 -11.65 -2.58 -19.65
N ALA A 93 -12.51 -1.85 -20.38
CA ALA A 93 -12.52 -1.70 -21.84
C ALA A 93 -12.95 -0.28 -22.27
N PRO A 94 -12.68 0.12 -23.53
CA PRO A 94 -13.05 1.44 -24.05
C PRO A 94 -14.57 1.57 -24.17
N GLU A 95 -15.07 2.79 -24.02
CA GLU A 95 -16.43 3.18 -24.39
C GLU A 95 -16.64 2.91 -25.87
N ASP A 96 -17.55 1.99 -26.23
CA ASP A 96 -18.30 2.05 -27.48
C ASP A 96 -19.54 1.15 -27.45
N ALA A 97 -20.62 1.70 -28.01
CA ALA A 97 -21.85 1.08 -28.50
C ALA A 97 -22.99 0.72 -27.51
N SER A 98 -23.91 1.68 -27.39
CA SER A 98 -25.35 1.54 -27.63
C SER A 98 -25.83 0.19 -28.18
N THR A 99 -26.94 -0.35 -27.65
CA THR A 99 -28.24 -0.56 -28.34
C THR A 99 -29.09 -1.63 -27.63
N GLY A 100 -30.33 -1.28 -27.23
CA GLY A 100 -31.48 -2.16 -27.51
C GLY A 100 -32.22 -2.82 -26.34
N THR A 101 -33.27 -2.14 -25.88
CA THR A 101 -34.54 -2.62 -25.32
C THR A 101 -34.94 -4.08 -25.65
N SER A 102 -35.40 -4.86 -24.66
CA SER A 102 -36.83 -5.18 -24.47
C SER A 102 -37.08 -6.28 -23.42
N GLN A 103 -37.93 -5.96 -22.44
CA GLN A 103 -38.67 -6.94 -21.65
C GLN A 103 -39.64 -7.73 -22.55
N LYS A 104 -39.82 -9.03 -22.28
CA LYS A 104 -41.14 -9.63 -21.97
C LYS A 104 -41.05 -11.11 -21.60
N ALA A 105 -41.77 -11.44 -20.52
CA ALA A 105 -42.10 -12.78 -20.08
C ALA A 105 -43.06 -13.51 -21.03
N SER A 106 -43.02 -14.85 -21.07
CA SER A 106 -44.21 -15.73 -20.91
C SER A 106 -43.92 -17.20 -21.25
N THR A 107 -44.21 -18.07 -20.28
CA THR A 107 -45.02 -19.31 -20.42
C THR A 107 -44.48 -20.52 -21.20
N GLY A 108 -44.11 -21.57 -20.46
CA GLY A 108 -44.86 -22.83 -20.46
C GLY A 108 -44.28 -24.08 -21.17
N ARG A 109 -44.22 -25.17 -20.37
CA ARG A 109 -44.74 -26.55 -20.65
C ARG A 109 -43.74 -27.65 -21.09
N ARG A 110 -43.48 -28.57 -20.14
CA ARG A 110 -43.35 -30.07 -20.18
C ARG A 110 -43.31 -30.73 -21.58
N LYS A 111 -42.43 -31.70 -21.90
CA LYS A 111 -42.21 -33.08 -21.36
C LYS A 111 -40.96 -33.67 -22.09
N VAL A 112 -40.06 -34.41 -21.43
CA VAL A 112 -39.85 -35.89 -21.52
C VAL A 112 -39.84 -36.47 -22.93
N ASP A 113 -38.66 -36.96 -23.34
CA ASP A 113 -38.44 -38.34 -23.80
C ASP A 113 -37.23 -38.90 -23.06
#